data_AF-A0A2E0BRY7-F1
#
_entry.id   AF-A0A2E0BRY7-F1
#
_cell.length_a   1.000
_cell.length_b   1.000
_cell.length_c   1.000
_cell.angle_alpha   90.00
_cell.angle_beta   90.00
_cell.angle_gamma   90.00
#
_symmetry.space_group_name_H-M   'P 1'
#
loop_
_entity.id
_entity.type
_entity.pdbx_description
1 polymer ?
#
loop_
_entity_poly.entity_id
_entity_poly.type
_entity_poly.pdbx_seq_one_letter_code
_entity_poly.pdbx_strand_id
1 'polypeptide(L)'
;MPIGVNIPKAKELQKERFRQVRKPLLEALDIDYQRADEAGDASKKTEIATKKQALRDVTNSTALNDATTEAEVRAVWDTDVLGTRPAEHT
;
A
#
# COMPACT_ATOMS: atom_id res chain seq x y z
N MET A 1 12.49 -29.77 13.10
CA MET A 1 12.54 -28.68 12.11
C MET A 1 13.05 -27.44 12.83
N PRO A 2 14.13 -26.79 12.37
CA PRO A 2 14.39 -25.43 12.85
C PRO A 2 13.17 -24.59 12.49
N ILE A 3 12.67 -23.78 13.42
CA ILE A 3 11.64 -22.78 13.12
C ILE A 3 12.31 -21.73 12.24
N GLY A 4 12.36 -21.99 10.93
CA GLY A 4 12.80 -21.05 9.92
C GLY A 4 11.66 -20.12 9.56
N VAL A 5 11.97 -18.86 9.27
CA VAL A 5 10.96 -17.88 8.84
C VAL A 5 10.36 -18.34 7.51
N ASN A 6 9.03 -18.48 7.47
CA ASN A 6 8.32 -18.80 6.24
C ASN A 6 8.19 -17.52 5.39
N ILE A 7 9.10 -17.35 4.44
CA ILE A 7 9.16 -16.17 3.55
C ILE A 7 7.86 -15.96 2.75
N PRO A 8 7.23 -16.99 2.15
CA PRO A 8 5.90 -16.84 1.55
C PRO A 8 4.87 -16.25 2.52
N LYS A 9 4.84 -16.72 3.78
CA LYS A 9 3.92 -16.20 4.78
C LYS A 9 4.25 -14.76 5.17
N ALA A 10 5.53 -14.41 5.26
CA ALA A 10 5.97 -13.04 5.51
C ALA A 10 5.54 -12.09 4.39
N LYS A 11 5.66 -12.50 3.12
CA LYS A 11 5.17 -11.71 1.96
C LYS A 11 3.67 -11.46 2.04
N GLU A 12 2.88 -12.48 2.37
CA GLU A 12 1.43 -12.32 2.51
C GLU A 12 1.06 -11.41 3.69
N LEU A 13 1.78 -11.49 4.81
CA LEU A 13 1.58 -10.56 5.93
C LEU A 13 1.92 -9.12 5.52
N GLN A 14 2.97 -8.92 4.72
CA GLN A 14 3.33 -7.60 4.23
C GLN A 14 2.26 -7.02 3.29
N LYS A 15 1.72 -7.84 2.37
CA LYS A 15 0.58 -7.44 1.54
C LYS A 15 -0.64 -7.07 2.37
N GLU A 16 -0.90 -7.81 3.44
CA GLU A 16 -2.02 -7.51 4.34
C GLU A 16 -1.84 -6.16 5.04
N ARG A 17 -0.62 -5.85 5.49
CA ARG A 17 -0.29 -4.53 6.05
C ARG A 17 -0.50 -3.41 5.03
N PHE A 18 -0.11 -3.61 3.77
CA PHE A 18 -0.40 -2.64 2.71
C PHE A 18 -1.91 -2.42 2.54
N ARG A 19 -2.71 -3.49 2.56
CA ARG A 19 -4.18 -3.38 2.45
C ARG A 19 -4.80 -2.64 3.64
N GLN A 20 -4.30 -2.89 4.85
CA GLN A 20 -4.76 -2.22 6.07
C GLN A 20 -4.54 -0.72 6.02
N VAL A 21 -3.35 -0.26 5.60
CA VAL A 21 -3.05 1.18 5.49
C VAL A 21 -3.72 1.81 4.27
N ARG A 22 -3.79 1.08 3.16
CA ARG A 22 -4.42 1.57 1.93
C ARG A 22 -5.91 1.82 2.10
N LYS A 23 -6.63 1.00 2.86
CA LYS A 23 -8.09 1.10 2.99
C LYS A 23 -8.57 2.51 3.41
N PRO A 24 -8.13 3.08 4.55
CA PRO A 24 -8.56 4.42 4.94
C PRO A 24 -8.07 5.51 3.96
N LEU A 25 -6.93 5.32 3.30
CA LEU A 25 -6.43 6.26 2.28
C LEU A 25 -7.32 6.27 1.02
N LEU A 26 -7.76 5.10 0.56
CA LEU A 26 -8.70 4.99 -0.56
C LEU A 26 -10.05 5.62 -0.21
N GLU A 27 -10.57 5.35 0.99
CA GLU A 27 -11.85 5.93 1.46
C GLU A 27 -11.78 7.46 1.51
N ALA A 28 -10.67 8.04 2.00
CA ALA A 28 -10.48 9.49 1.98
C ALA A 28 -10.44 10.06 0.54
N LEU A 29 -9.70 9.40 -0.35
CA LEU A 29 -9.62 9.80 -1.77
C LEU A 29 -10.94 9.59 -2.53
N ASP A 30 -11.80 8.66 -2.09
CA ASP A 30 -13.15 8.49 -2.64
C ASP A 30 -14.02 9.72 -2.33
N ILE A 31 -13.95 10.25 -1.11
CA ILE A 31 -14.64 11.48 -0.74
C ILE A 31 -14.11 12.67 -1.54
N ASP A 32 -12.79 12.81 -1.67
CA ASP A 32 -12.20 13.93 -2.43
C ASP A 32 -12.52 13.84 -3.92
N TYR A 33 -12.61 12.63 -4.48
CA TYR A 33 -13.04 12.44 -5.87
C TYR A 33 -14.48 12.92 -6.06
N GLN A 34 -15.38 12.57 -5.15
CA GLN A 34 -16.78 12.99 -5.21
C GLN A 34 -16.91 14.52 -5.12
N ARG A 35 -16.16 15.16 -4.22
CA ARG A 35 -16.10 16.62 -4.13
C ARG A 35 -15.58 17.27 -5.41
N ALA A 36 -14.55 16.69 -6.03
CA ALA A 36 -14.01 17.17 -7.30
C ALA A 36 -15.01 17.01 -8.45
N ASP A 37 -15.77 15.91 -8.46
CA ASP A 37 -16.85 15.66 -9.42
C ASP A 37 -17.98 16.69 -9.29
N GLU A 38 -18.45 16.94 -8.06
CA GLU A 38 -19.46 17.96 -7.77
C GLU A 38 -19.01 19.38 -8.13
N ALA A 39 -17.70 19.66 -8.03
CA ALA A 39 -17.10 20.93 -8.44
C ALA A 39 -16.80 21.02 -9.96
N GLY A 40 -16.98 19.93 -10.72
CA GLY A 40 -16.62 19.88 -12.14
C GLY A 40 -15.10 19.95 -12.42
N ASP A 41 -14.25 19.62 -11.44
CA ASP A 41 -12.80 19.75 -11.53
C ASP A 41 -12.17 18.47 -12.12
N ALA A 42 -12.15 18.39 -13.46
CA ALA A 42 -11.60 17.24 -14.19
C ALA A 42 -10.10 16.99 -13.91
N SER A 43 -9.33 18.06 -13.62
CA SER A 43 -7.90 17.94 -13.32
C SER A 43 -7.69 17.22 -11.99
N LYS A 44 -8.40 17.65 -10.93
CA LYS A 44 -8.36 16.96 -9.62
C LYS A 44 -8.88 15.54 -9.69
N LYS A 45 -9.94 15.26 -10.46
CA LYS A 45 -10.42 13.88 -10.65
C LYS A 45 -9.32 12.97 -11.21
N THR A 46 -8.56 13.47 -12.18
CA THR A 46 -7.45 12.73 -12.80
C THR A 46 -6.31 12.51 -11.81
N GLU A 47 -5.92 13.55 -11.07
CA GLU A 47 -4.90 13.46 -10.02
C GLU A 47 -5.26 12.43 -8.95
N ILE A 48 -6.50 12.47 -8.45
CA ILE A 48 -7.01 11.55 -7.43
C ILE A 48 -7.07 10.12 -7.98
N ALA A 49 -7.49 9.92 -9.23
CA ALA A 49 -7.49 8.60 -9.86
C ALA A 49 -6.08 8.00 -9.93
N THR A 50 -5.07 8.80 -10.28
CA THR A 50 -3.66 8.38 -10.28
C THR A 50 -3.19 7.99 -8.89
N LYS A 51 -3.51 8.77 -7.85
CA LYS A 51 -3.18 8.46 -6.45
C LYS A 51 -3.83 7.14 -5.99
N LYS A 52 -5.10 6.91 -6.34
CA LYS A 52 -5.79 5.64 -6.06
C LYS A 52 -5.13 4.45 -6.75
N GLN A 53 -4.64 4.65 -7.98
CA GLN A 53 -3.94 3.62 -8.71
C GLN A 53 -2.59 3.28 -8.07
N ALA A 54 -1.79 4.29 -7.69
CA ALA A 54 -0.53 4.07 -6.97
C ALA A 54 -0.72 3.28 -5.67
N LEU A 55 -1.77 3.60 -4.90
CA LEU A 55 -2.16 2.82 -3.71
C LEU A 55 -2.51 1.36 -4.05
N ARG A 56 -3.12 1.07 -5.20
CA ARG A 56 -3.43 -0.31 -5.60
C ARG A 56 -2.16 -1.06 -6.02
N ASP A 57 -1.23 -0.36 -6.65
CA ASP A 57 -0.04 -0.94 -7.26
C ASP A 57 1.02 -1.37 -6.23
N VAL A 58 1.04 -0.82 -5.01
CA VAL A 58 1.96 -1.30 -3.95
C VAL A 58 1.83 -2.80 -3.64
N THR A 59 0.67 -3.42 -3.86
CA THR A 59 0.51 -4.88 -3.68
C THR A 59 1.13 -5.72 -4.81
N ASN A 60 1.49 -5.10 -5.93
CA ASN A 60 2.14 -5.71 -7.10
C ASN A 60 3.65 -5.43 -7.15
N SER A 61 4.25 -5.02 -6.02
CA SER A 61 5.68 -4.73 -5.93
C SER A 61 6.54 -5.91 -6.35
N THR A 62 7.36 -5.72 -7.39
CA THR A 62 8.38 -6.69 -7.82
C THR A 62 9.39 -6.94 -6.72
N ALA A 63 9.81 -5.91 -5.99
CA ALA A 63 10.71 -6.03 -4.85
C ALA A 63 10.19 -6.99 -3.77
N LEU A 64 8.87 -7.00 -3.52
CA LEU A 64 8.27 -7.96 -2.57
C LEU A 64 8.25 -9.38 -3.14
N ASN A 65 8.02 -9.52 -4.44
CA ASN A 65 8.03 -10.82 -5.11
C ASN A 65 9.45 -11.42 -5.12
N ASP A 66 10.48 -10.58 -5.30
CA ASP A 66 11.88 -11.00 -5.38
C ASP A 66 12.54 -11.17 -4.01
N ALA A 67 11.93 -10.67 -2.93
CA ALA A 67 12.46 -10.80 -1.58
C ALA A 67 12.64 -12.28 -1.15
N THR A 68 13.80 -12.60 -0.60
CA THR A 68 14.21 -13.93 -0.16
C THR A 68 14.41 -14.01 1.35
N THR A 69 14.49 -12.87 2.03
CA THR A 69 14.68 -12.77 3.48
C THR A 69 13.57 -11.95 4.15
N GLU A 70 13.40 -12.13 5.46
CA GLU A 70 12.43 -11.32 6.23
C GLU A 70 12.79 -9.83 6.21
N ALA A 71 14.09 -9.51 6.28
CA ALA A 71 14.57 -8.13 6.25
C ALA A 71 14.21 -7.45 4.92
N GLU A 72 14.37 -8.15 3.79
CA GLU A 72 13.97 -7.64 2.47
C GLU A 72 12.46 -7.43 2.39
N VAL A 73 11.65 -8.41 2.83
CA VAL A 73 10.18 -8.28 2.88
C VAL A 73 9.76 -7.06 3.70
N ARG A 74 10.40 -6.87 4.86
CA ARG A 74 10.14 -5.76 5.79
C ARG A 74 10.58 -4.42 5.21
N ALA A 75 11.62 -4.39 4.40
CA ALA A 75 12.13 -3.17 3.76
C ALA A 75 11.22 -2.67 2.63
N VAL A 76 10.36 -3.52 2.06
CA VAL A 76 9.40 -3.08 1.04
C VAL A 76 8.31 -2.23 1.67
N TRP A 77 8.49 -0.91 1.61
CA TRP A 77 7.49 0.05 2.03
C TRP A 77 7.66 1.34 1.23
N ASP A 78 6.64 1.70 0.45
CA ASP A 78 6.63 2.96 -0.30
C ASP A 78 6.10 4.08 0.61
N THR A 79 7.00 4.89 1.16
CA THR A 79 6.64 6.00 2.06
C THR A 79 5.92 7.13 1.35
N ASP A 80 6.12 7.28 0.04
CA ASP A 80 5.51 8.35 -0.73
C ASP A 80 4.03 8.04 -1.02
N VAL A 81 3.71 6.75 -1.19
CA VAL A 81 2.34 6.27 -1.44
C VAL A 81 1.59 5.91 -0.15
N LEU A 82 2.22 5.18 0.78
CA LEU A 82 1.57 4.67 1.99
C LEU A 82 1.76 5.56 3.23
N GLY A 83 2.62 6.58 3.13
CA GLY A 83 2.99 7.42 4.26
C GLY A 83 3.87 6.70 5.28
N THR A 84 3.91 7.22 6.51
CA THR A 84 4.71 6.65 7.59
C THR A 84 4.23 5.26 7.95
N ARG A 85 5.16 4.31 8.02
CA ARG A 85 4.87 2.94 8.42
C ARG A 85 4.30 2.89 9.84
N PRO A 86 3.17 2.20 10.09
CA PRO A 86 2.65 1.99 11.43
C PRO A 86 3.65 1.28 12.32
N ALA A 87 3.70 1.65 13.60
CA ALA A 87 4.53 0.96 14.58
C ALA A 87 4.15 -0.53 14.64
N GLU A 88 5.15 -1.39 14.61
CA GLU A 88 4.92 -2.83 14.74
C GLU A 88 4.70 -3.14 16.22
N HIS A 89 3.49 -3.57 16.57
CA HIS A 89 3.27 -4.15 17.89
C HIS A 89 4.07 -5.47 17.96
N THR A 90 5.13 -5.45 18.78
CA THR A 90 5.92 -6.60 19.22
C THR A 90 5.09 -7.61 19.97
#